data_AF-A0A0R2CDV1-F1
#
_entry.id   AF-A0A0R2CDV1-F1
#
_cell.length_a   1.000
_cell.length_b   1.000
_cell.length_c   1.000
_cell.angle_alpha   90.00
_cell.angle_beta   90.00
_cell.angle_gamma   90.00
#
_symmetry.space_group_name_H-M   'P 1'
#
loop_
_entity.id
_entity.type
_entity.pdbx_description
1 polymer ?
#
loop_
_entity_poly.entity_id
_entity_poly.type
_entity_poly.pdbx_seq_one_letter_code
_entity_poly.pdbx_strand_id
1 'polypeptide(L)'
;MKILVTGDSLIARHEQLDQPMINHCLQQQLTWLEIVNTAISGSNSQDLLQNWRNFFPNNEFSAVFLLIGTNDLALHKQLPLKTFKTNLLQIVKRLKHYYPTASLCLITPPAVDENKQKWRNNQLIAQYSEIMLQIAAQNLIKGINLQEAMFAEESFPAITQGCLNDGLHFGLAGYQLLASLIKQQLLTTSSLISVSIASYRPQTDNDFQLLLAADPDLSQIKYYVANGNCFAARNQQNQLVGMIVINKLTKSQAEILNLSVIPSQRSRGIGRQLIKY
;
A
#
# COMPACT_ATOMS: atom_id res chain seq x y z
N MET A 1 4.31 15.19 5.12
CA MET A 1 3.36 14.30 4.40
C MET A 1 2.12 14.18 5.25
N LYS A 2 0.93 14.37 4.68
CA LYS A 2 -0.34 14.31 5.42
C LYS A 2 -1.07 13.03 5.08
N ILE A 3 -1.48 12.26 6.09
CA ILE A 3 -2.16 10.98 5.91
C ILE A 3 -3.49 10.95 6.66
N LEU A 4 -4.44 10.19 6.14
CA LEU A 4 -5.69 9.86 6.82
C LEU A 4 -5.59 8.43 7.35
N VAL A 5 -5.85 8.23 8.63
CA VAL A 5 -6.03 6.92 9.24
C VAL A 5 -7.43 6.87 9.81
N THR A 6 -8.25 5.92 9.35
CA THR A 6 -9.67 5.87 9.73
C THR A 6 -10.14 4.42 9.82
N GLY A 7 -11.32 4.22 10.41
CA GLY A 7 -11.80 2.88 10.69
C GLY A 7 -12.69 2.82 11.92
N ASP A 8 -12.54 1.72 12.66
CA ASP A 8 -13.34 1.39 13.83
C ASP A 8 -12.61 1.68 15.16
N SER A 9 -13.04 1.00 16.24
CA SER A 9 -12.47 1.15 17.57
C SER A 9 -10.97 0.86 17.63
N LEU A 10 -10.42 0.01 16.77
CA LEU A 10 -8.98 -0.32 16.78
C LEU A 10 -8.11 0.84 16.31
N ILE A 11 -8.64 1.75 15.48
CA ILE A 11 -7.91 2.96 15.06
C ILE A 11 -8.23 4.14 15.98
N ALA A 12 -9.44 4.19 16.53
CA ALA A 12 -9.89 5.28 17.40
C ALA A 12 -9.34 5.18 18.84
N ARG A 13 -8.79 4.03 19.23
CA ARG A 13 -8.50 3.71 20.63
C ARG A 13 -7.19 4.29 21.12
N HIS A 14 -7.24 4.76 22.36
CA HIS A 14 -6.16 5.51 23.01
C HIS A 14 -5.16 4.64 23.78
N GLU A 15 -5.55 3.44 24.25
CA GLU A 15 -4.72 2.60 25.13
C GLU A 15 -3.99 3.40 26.24
N GLN A 16 -4.78 4.14 27.05
CA GLN A 16 -4.30 4.96 28.17
C GLN A 16 -3.51 6.23 27.78
N LEU A 17 -3.43 6.58 26.50
CA LEU A 17 -2.88 7.86 26.06
C LEU A 17 -3.95 8.95 25.90
N ASP A 18 -3.52 10.21 25.81
CA ASP A 18 -4.40 11.36 25.52
C ASP A 18 -4.78 11.47 24.02
N GLN A 19 -4.26 10.56 23.19
CA GLN A 19 -4.51 10.49 21.75
C GLN A 19 -4.62 9.02 21.29
N PRO A 20 -5.14 8.75 20.08
CA PRO A 20 -5.16 7.39 19.55
C PRO A 20 -3.76 6.75 19.52
N MET A 21 -3.65 5.52 20.01
CA MET A 21 -2.38 4.82 20.19
C MET A 21 -1.62 4.65 18.88
N ILE A 22 -2.35 4.40 17.78
CA ILE A 22 -1.76 4.30 16.44
C ILE A 22 -1.09 5.60 15.99
N ASN A 23 -1.65 6.76 16.35
CA ASN A 23 -1.05 8.06 16.01
C ASN A 23 0.29 8.20 16.74
N HIS A 24 0.31 7.90 18.04
CA HIS A 24 1.54 7.94 18.84
C HIS A 24 2.60 7.00 18.25
N CYS A 25 2.27 5.72 18.00
CA CYS A 25 3.23 4.75 17.45
C CYS A 25 3.76 5.16 16.07
N LEU A 26 2.91 5.72 15.19
CA LEU A 26 3.35 6.21 13.88
C LEU A 26 4.30 7.41 14.01
N GLN A 27 3.99 8.37 14.88
CA GLN A 27 4.82 9.56 15.09
C GLN A 27 6.16 9.24 15.75
N GLN A 28 6.23 8.21 16.61
CA GLN A 28 7.50 7.71 17.15
C GLN A 28 8.41 7.16 16.04
N GLN A 29 7.84 6.56 15.00
CA GLN A 29 8.62 5.99 13.90
C GLN A 29 8.88 6.95 12.74
N LEU A 30 8.01 7.96 12.57
CA LEU A 30 8.00 8.93 11.47
C LEU A 30 7.55 10.30 12.01
N THR A 31 8.47 11.03 12.66
CA THR A 31 8.20 12.29 13.36
C THR A 31 7.67 13.43 12.49
N TRP A 32 7.81 13.31 11.16
CA TRP A 32 7.36 14.30 10.17
C TRP A 32 5.95 14.03 9.60
N LEU A 33 5.27 12.97 10.06
CA LEU A 33 3.90 12.67 9.62
C LEU A 33 2.90 13.64 10.26
N GLU A 34 2.10 14.27 9.41
CA GLU A 34 0.84 14.89 9.83
C GLU A 34 -0.27 13.84 9.71
N ILE A 35 -0.88 13.47 10.83
CA ILE A 35 -1.89 12.41 10.91
C ILE A 35 -3.25 13.03 11.20
N VAL A 36 -4.20 12.77 10.32
CA VAL A 36 -5.62 13.00 10.59
C VAL A 36 -6.25 11.66 10.92
N ASN A 37 -6.77 11.51 12.13
CA ASN A 37 -7.48 10.31 12.57
C ASN A 37 -8.96 10.61 12.76
N THR A 38 -9.80 9.91 12.00
CA THR A 38 -11.26 10.09 12.00
C THR A 38 -11.99 8.80 12.29
N ALA A 39 -11.32 7.82 12.88
CA ALA A 39 -11.94 6.54 13.20
C ALA A 39 -13.00 6.71 14.29
N ILE A 40 -14.06 5.91 14.18
CA ILE A 40 -15.21 5.98 15.08
C ILE A 40 -15.43 4.60 15.68
N SER A 41 -15.47 4.54 17.01
CA SER A 41 -15.65 3.29 17.74
C SER A 41 -16.97 2.61 17.36
N GLY A 42 -16.94 1.29 17.15
CA GLY A 42 -18.11 0.47 16.84
C GLY A 42 -18.56 0.48 15.38
N SER A 43 -17.95 1.30 14.51
CA SER A 43 -18.34 1.44 13.11
C SER A 43 -18.08 0.19 12.27
N ASN A 44 -18.95 -0.04 11.29
CA ASN A 44 -18.87 -1.09 10.27
C ASN A 44 -18.91 -0.48 8.85
N SER A 45 -18.85 -1.31 7.80
CA SER A 45 -18.85 -0.83 6.41
C SER A 45 -20.13 -0.07 5.99
N GLN A 46 -21.29 -0.33 6.60
CA GLN A 46 -22.51 0.43 6.33
C GLN A 46 -22.42 1.85 6.89
N ASP A 47 -21.85 2.01 8.09
CA ASP A 47 -21.66 3.32 8.71
C ASP A 47 -20.78 4.22 7.84
N LEU A 48 -19.73 3.67 7.23
CA LEU A 48 -18.87 4.44 6.30
C LEU A 48 -19.65 4.97 5.09
N LEU A 49 -20.55 4.15 4.53
CA LEU A 49 -21.35 4.55 3.36
C LEU A 49 -22.38 5.62 3.70
N GLN A 50 -23.06 5.46 4.85
CA GLN A 50 -24.11 6.36 5.32
C GLN A 50 -23.53 7.69 5.82
N ASN A 51 -22.44 7.65 6.57
CA ASN A 51 -21.87 8.79 7.29
C ASN A 51 -20.50 9.20 6.74
N TRP A 52 -20.33 9.14 5.41
CA TRP A 52 -19.04 9.31 4.72
C TRP A 52 -18.20 10.48 5.20
N ARG A 53 -18.81 11.67 5.36
CA ARG A 53 -18.07 12.89 5.73
C ARG A 53 -17.47 12.84 7.14
N ASN A 54 -17.98 11.98 8.01
CA ASN A 54 -17.43 11.80 9.36
C ASN A 54 -16.09 11.05 9.32
N PHE A 55 -15.91 10.15 8.34
CA PHE A 55 -14.70 9.34 8.17
C PHE A 55 -13.74 9.90 7.11
N PHE A 56 -14.26 10.70 6.17
CA PHE A 56 -13.54 11.14 4.99
C PHE A 56 -13.73 12.65 4.77
N PRO A 57 -12.95 13.48 5.49
CA PRO A 57 -13.06 14.94 5.42
C PRO A 57 -12.59 15.48 4.06
N ASN A 58 -12.99 16.71 3.73
CA ASN A 58 -12.63 17.34 2.45
C ASN A 58 -11.24 17.97 2.50
N ASN A 59 -10.22 17.13 2.62
CA ASN A 59 -8.82 17.55 2.68
C ASN A 59 -7.99 16.70 1.72
N GLU A 60 -6.88 17.23 1.27
CA GLU A 60 -5.92 16.45 0.50
C GLU A 60 -5.04 15.59 1.43
N PHE A 61 -4.86 14.34 1.03
CA PHE A 61 -4.03 13.37 1.74
C PHE A 61 -3.08 12.70 0.76
N SER A 62 -1.84 12.46 1.19
CA SER A 62 -0.88 11.67 0.42
C SER A 62 -1.19 10.17 0.48
N ALA A 63 -1.80 9.71 1.58
CA ALA A 63 -2.24 8.33 1.74
C ALA A 63 -3.48 8.24 2.65
N VAL A 64 -4.31 7.22 2.42
CA VAL A 64 -5.49 6.90 3.22
C VAL A 64 -5.42 5.44 3.65
N PHE A 65 -5.45 5.19 4.95
CA PHE A 65 -5.48 3.87 5.56
C PHE A 65 -6.84 3.62 6.20
N LEU A 66 -7.51 2.56 5.78
CA LEU A 66 -8.83 2.17 6.27
C LEU A 66 -8.77 0.77 6.90
N LEU A 67 -8.93 0.70 8.23
CA LEU A 67 -9.17 -0.56 8.95
C LEU A 67 -10.67 -0.71 9.19
N ILE A 68 -11.28 -1.72 8.59
CA ILE A 68 -12.73 -1.98 8.73
C ILE A 68 -13.02 -3.48 8.59
N GLY A 69 -14.22 -3.91 8.95
CA GLY A 69 -14.64 -5.31 8.89
C GLY A 69 -14.75 -5.98 10.25
N THR A 70 -14.08 -5.45 11.28
CA THR A 70 -14.08 -6.03 12.64
C THR A 70 -15.48 -6.08 13.23
N ASN A 71 -16.30 -5.04 13.01
CA ASN A 71 -17.69 -5.02 13.46
C ASN A 71 -18.65 -5.71 12.49
N ASP A 72 -18.33 -5.73 11.20
CA ASP A 72 -19.11 -6.40 10.16
C ASP A 72 -19.16 -7.92 10.38
N LEU A 73 -18.06 -8.54 10.79
CA LEU A 73 -17.96 -9.98 10.99
C LEU A 73 -18.42 -10.46 12.37
N ALA A 74 -18.77 -9.55 13.29
CA ALA A 74 -19.11 -9.92 14.65
C ALA A 74 -20.44 -10.71 14.69
N LEU A 75 -20.42 -11.94 15.20
CA LEU A 75 -21.54 -12.91 15.08
C LEU A 75 -22.89 -12.41 15.60
N HIS A 76 -22.92 -11.56 16.62
CA HIS A 76 -24.16 -11.00 17.18
C HIS A 76 -24.85 -9.95 16.29
N LYS A 77 -24.15 -9.42 15.29
CA LYS A 77 -24.65 -8.38 14.36
C LYS A 77 -24.07 -8.55 12.95
N GLN A 78 -23.77 -9.79 12.57
CA GLN A 78 -22.94 -10.10 11.41
C GLN A 78 -23.59 -9.61 10.11
N LEU A 79 -22.84 -8.88 9.30
CA LEU A 79 -23.20 -8.56 7.92
C LEU A 79 -22.76 -9.72 7.02
N PRO A 80 -23.64 -10.35 6.22
CA PRO A 80 -23.25 -11.43 5.32
C PRO A 80 -22.09 -11.03 4.39
N LEU A 81 -21.17 -11.97 4.10
CA LEU A 81 -19.99 -11.75 3.25
C LEU A 81 -20.33 -11.05 1.92
N LYS A 82 -21.45 -11.43 1.29
CA LYS A 82 -21.93 -10.80 0.05
C LYS A 82 -22.23 -9.31 0.24
N THR A 83 -22.93 -8.95 1.31
CA THR A 83 -23.25 -7.55 1.66
C THR A 83 -21.98 -6.77 1.97
N PHE A 84 -21.08 -7.34 2.78
CA PHE A 84 -19.80 -6.73 3.10
C PHE A 84 -18.96 -6.46 1.83
N LYS A 85 -18.87 -7.45 0.92
CA LYS A 85 -18.19 -7.32 -0.37
C LYS A 85 -18.78 -6.17 -1.20
N THR A 86 -20.11 -6.09 -1.30
CA THR A 86 -20.80 -5.00 -2.01
C THR A 86 -20.48 -3.65 -1.38
N ASN A 87 -20.52 -3.53 -0.06
CA ASN A 87 -20.21 -2.29 0.63
C ASN A 87 -18.76 -1.87 0.37
N LEU A 88 -17.81 -2.80 0.48
CA LEU A 88 -16.40 -2.51 0.30
C LEU A 88 -16.06 -2.06 -1.12
N LEU A 89 -16.68 -2.68 -2.14
CA LEU A 89 -16.56 -2.22 -3.53
C LEU A 89 -17.05 -0.78 -3.70
N GLN A 90 -18.18 -0.43 -3.09
CA GLN A 90 -18.69 0.94 -3.12
C GLN A 90 -17.76 1.93 -2.40
N ILE A 91 -17.26 1.56 -1.22
CA ILE A 91 -16.30 2.36 -0.45
C ILE A 91 -15.03 2.60 -1.28
N VAL A 92 -14.42 1.55 -1.84
CA VAL A 92 -13.19 1.68 -2.65
C VAL A 92 -13.43 2.54 -3.89
N LYS A 93 -14.55 2.35 -4.60
CA LYS A 93 -14.92 3.18 -5.74
C LYS A 93 -15.02 4.66 -5.33
N ARG A 94 -15.68 4.95 -4.21
CA ARG A 94 -15.85 6.32 -3.70
C ARG A 94 -14.54 6.91 -3.21
N LEU A 95 -13.68 6.15 -2.54
CA LEU A 95 -12.34 6.57 -2.13
C LEU A 95 -11.50 6.99 -3.33
N LYS A 96 -11.47 6.19 -4.40
CA LYS A 96 -10.70 6.50 -5.63
C LYS A 96 -11.18 7.78 -6.31
N HIS A 97 -12.48 8.06 -6.25
CA HIS A 97 -13.03 9.30 -6.78
C HIS A 97 -12.74 10.50 -5.87
N TYR A 98 -12.87 10.30 -4.55
CA TYR A 98 -12.79 11.38 -3.56
C TYR A 98 -11.34 11.76 -3.21
N TYR A 99 -10.39 10.83 -3.35
CA TYR A 99 -8.96 11.04 -3.15
C TYR A 99 -8.15 10.47 -4.34
N PRO A 100 -8.28 11.07 -5.55
CA PRO A 100 -7.74 10.49 -6.77
C PRO A 100 -6.20 10.41 -6.83
N THR A 101 -5.51 11.22 -6.03
CA THR A 101 -4.04 11.27 -5.98
C THR A 101 -3.44 10.54 -4.78
N ALA A 102 -4.27 10.14 -3.80
CA ALA A 102 -3.81 9.52 -2.58
C ALA A 102 -3.45 8.03 -2.81
N SER A 103 -2.43 7.55 -2.12
CA SER A 103 -2.22 6.10 -1.99
C SER A 103 -3.27 5.52 -1.04
N LEU A 104 -4.16 4.68 -1.56
CA LEU A 104 -5.21 4.04 -0.77
C LEU A 104 -4.74 2.69 -0.25
N CYS A 105 -5.06 2.36 1.00
CA CYS A 105 -4.72 1.10 1.64
C CYS A 105 -5.87 0.58 2.50
N LEU A 106 -6.30 -0.66 2.25
CA LEU A 106 -7.17 -1.40 3.16
C LEU A 106 -6.32 -2.15 4.19
N ILE A 107 -6.76 -2.17 5.44
CA ILE A 107 -6.17 -2.94 6.53
C ILE A 107 -7.22 -3.94 6.99
N THR A 108 -6.90 -5.23 6.95
CA THR A 108 -7.82 -6.29 7.40
C THR A 108 -8.02 -6.24 8.92
N PRO A 109 -9.13 -6.81 9.44
CA PRO A 109 -9.29 -6.99 10.88
C PRO A 109 -8.11 -7.80 11.46
N PRO A 110 -7.73 -7.56 12.73
CA PRO A 110 -6.63 -8.26 13.37
C PRO A 110 -6.98 -9.72 13.67
N ALA A 111 -5.95 -10.52 13.95
CA ALA A 111 -6.14 -11.80 14.61
C ALA A 111 -6.69 -11.58 16.03
N VAL A 112 -7.38 -12.59 16.55
CA VAL A 112 -7.97 -12.55 17.91
C VAL A 112 -7.51 -13.73 18.75
N ASP A 113 -7.43 -13.53 20.07
CA ASP A 113 -7.37 -14.62 21.04
C ASP A 113 -8.77 -15.23 21.17
N GLU A 114 -8.98 -16.39 20.54
CA GLU A 114 -10.29 -17.07 20.52
C GLU A 114 -10.73 -17.58 21.90
N ASN A 115 -9.81 -17.70 22.86
CA ASN A 115 -10.19 -18.06 24.24
C ASN A 115 -10.86 -16.89 24.97
N LYS A 116 -10.65 -15.65 24.49
CA LYS A 116 -11.19 -14.42 25.11
C LYS A 116 -12.29 -13.78 24.26
N GLN A 117 -12.22 -13.90 22.93
CA GLN A 117 -13.24 -13.35 22.05
C GLN A 117 -14.49 -14.24 21.97
N LYS A 118 -15.66 -13.60 22.15
CA LYS A 118 -16.96 -14.28 22.11
C LYS A 118 -17.63 -14.25 20.75
N TRP A 119 -17.40 -13.19 19.98
CA TRP A 119 -18.20 -12.88 18.79
C TRP A 119 -17.42 -13.02 17.49
N ARG A 120 -16.16 -13.44 17.57
CA ARG A 120 -15.21 -13.43 16.45
C ARG A 120 -14.29 -14.63 16.62
N ASN A 121 -13.93 -15.23 15.50
CA ASN A 121 -12.88 -16.24 15.42
C ASN A 121 -12.02 -15.95 14.18
N ASN A 122 -10.81 -16.47 14.18
CA ASN A 122 -9.82 -16.21 13.14
C ASN A 122 -10.21 -16.81 11.80
N GLN A 123 -10.94 -17.92 11.77
CA GLN A 123 -11.45 -18.48 10.52
C GLN A 123 -12.40 -17.51 9.81
N LEU A 124 -13.34 -16.91 10.54
CA LEU A 124 -14.27 -15.94 10.00
C LEU A 124 -13.55 -14.65 9.60
N ILE A 125 -12.59 -14.20 10.42
CA ILE A 125 -11.73 -13.06 10.06
C ILE A 125 -11.02 -13.32 8.73
N ALA A 126 -10.44 -14.51 8.53
CA ALA A 126 -9.75 -14.87 7.30
C ALA A 126 -10.67 -14.76 6.07
N GLN A 127 -11.94 -15.19 6.17
CA GLN A 127 -12.91 -15.08 5.08
C GLN A 127 -13.20 -13.63 4.67
N TYR A 128 -13.34 -12.71 5.64
CA TYR A 128 -13.56 -11.28 5.34
C TYR A 128 -12.27 -10.65 4.82
N SER A 129 -11.12 -10.97 5.44
CA SER A 129 -9.79 -10.51 5.03
C SER A 129 -9.46 -10.88 3.59
N GLU A 130 -9.77 -12.11 3.17
CA GLU A 130 -9.55 -12.56 1.79
C GLU A 130 -10.29 -11.68 0.79
N ILE A 131 -11.57 -11.39 1.04
CA ILE A 131 -12.38 -10.49 0.21
C ILE A 131 -11.76 -9.09 0.16
N MET A 132 -11.31 -8.56 1.29
CA MET A 132 -10.69 -7.24 1.35
C MET A 132 -9.43 -7.16 0.50
N LEU A 133 -8.54 -8.14 0.62
CA LEU A 133 -7.28 -8.19 -0.11
C LEU A 133 -7.49 -8.42 -1.61
N GLN A 134 -8.45 -9.28 -1.99
CA GLN A 134 -8.85 -9.46 -3.38
C GLN A 134 -9.38 -8.14 -3.99
N ILE A 135 -10.25 -7.43 -3.28
CA ILE A 135 -10.76 -6.13 -3.73
C ILE A 135 -9.63 -5.11 -3.84
N ALA A 136 -8.70 -5.09 -2.88
CA ALA A 136 -7.56 -4.19 -2.92
C ALA A 136 -6.72 -4.40 -4.18
N ALA A 137 -6.35 -5.67 -4.44
CA ALA A 137 -5.58 -6.07 -5.62
C ALA A 137 -6.30 -5.74 -6.93
N GLN A 138 -7.58 -6.11 -7.06
CA GLN A 138 -8.39 -5.85 -8.27
C GLN A 138 -8.55 -4.36 -8.57
N ASN A 139 -8.52 -3.50 -7.55
CA ASN A 139 -8.67 -2.06 -7.70
C ASN A 139 -7.34 -1.30 -7.77
N LEU A 140 -6.21 -2.02 -7.76
CA LEU A 140 -4.85 -1.47 -7.76
C LEU A 140 -4.59 -0.52 -6.57
N ILE A 141 -5.14 -0.87 -5.40
CA ILE A 141 -4.85 -0.20 -4.13
C ILE A 141 -4.08 -1.16 -3.21
N LYS A 142 -3.47 -0.63 -2.16
CA LYS A 142 -2.66 -1.43 -1.23
C LYS A 142 -3.55 -2.22 -0.27
N GLY A 143 -3.02 -3.33 0.23
CA GLY A 143 -3.63 -4.13 1.29
C GLY A 143 -2.60 -4.48 2.35
N ILE A 144 -2.98 -4.37 3.63
CA ILE A 144 -2.23 -4.89 4.77
C ILE A 144 -3.04 -6.03 5.36
N ASN A 145 -2.45 -7.23 5.42
CA ASN A 145 -3.02 -8.37 6.12
C ASN A 145 -2.60 -8.35 7.60
N LEU A 146 -3.34 -7.63 8.44
CA LEU A 146 -3.00 -7.49 9.86
C LEU A 146 -3.13 -8.81 10.61
N GLN A 147 -4.12 -9.63 10.25
CA GLN A 147 -4.30 -10.96 10.84
C GLN A 147 -3.06 -11.83 10.65
N GLU A 148 -2.59 -11.98 9.41
CA GLU A 148 -1.41 -12.78 9.10
C GLU A 148 -0.16 -12.22 9.76
N ALA A 149 0.01 -10.90 9.77
CA ALA A 149 1.12 -10.27 10.46
C ALA A 149 1.11 -10.57 11.97
N MET A 150 -0.06 -10.56 12.63
CA MET A 150 -0.16 -10.90 14.05
C MET A 150 0.12 -12.37 14.33
N PHE A 151 -0.29 -13.29 13.45
CA PHE A 151 0.04 -14.71 13.58
C PHE A 151 1.55 -14.99 13.43
N ALA A 152 2.26 -14.16 12.66
CA ALA A 152 3.69 -14.31 12.48
C ALA A 152 4.51 -13.86 13.70
N GLU A 153 3.89 -13.18 14.68
CA GLU A 153 4.56 -12.74 15.90
C GLU A 153 4.66 -13.89 16.91
N GLU A 154 5.85 -14.13 17.46
CA GLU A 154 6.08 -15.15 18.50
C GLU A 154 5.21 -14.90 19.75
N SER A 155 4.81 -13.65 19.96
CA SER A 155 3.95 -13.24 21.06
C SER A 155 2.47 -13.53 20.83
N PHE A 156 2.06 -14.15 19.72
CA PHE A 156 0.67 -14.56 19.52
C PHE A 156 0.30 -15.72 20.48
N PRO A 157 -0.86 -15.68 21.18
CA PRO A 157 -1.95 -14.70 21.08
C PRO A 157 -1.82 -13.49 22.03
N ALA A 158 -0.80 -13.44 22.90
CA ALA A 158 -0.59 -12.34 23.86
C ALA A 158 -0.46 -10.95 23.20
N ILE A 159 -0.02 -10.85 21.94
CA ILE A 159 -0.01 -9.57 21.19
C ILE A 159 -1.39 -8.93 21.08
N THR A 160 -2.47 -9.73 21.15
CA THR A 160 -3.86 -9.25 21.11
C THR A 160 -4.31 -8.62 22.43
N GLN A 161 -3.48 -8.63 23.47
CA GLN A 161 -3.80 -8.12 24.80
C GLN A 161 -3.48 -6.62 24.92
N GLY A 162 -4.51 -5.79 24.91
CA GLY A 162 -4.48 -4.40 25.37
C GLY A 162 -5.22 -4.22 26.70
N CYS A 163 -5.56 -2.97 27.04
CA CYS A 163 -6.14 -2.67 28.35
C CYS A 163 -7.53 -3.30 28.59
N LEU A 164 -8.30 -3.59 27.53
CA LEU A 164 -9.57 -4.32 27.71
C LEU A 164 -9.36 -5.80 27.97
N ASN A 165 -8.21 -6.34 27.54
CA ASN A 165 -7.88 -7.76 27.65
C ASN A 165 -9.01 -8.69 27.15
N ASP A 166 -9.64 -8.32 26.03
CA ASP A 166 -10.79 -9.04 25.46
C ASP A 166 -10.42 -9.93 24.26
N GLY A 167 -9.12 -10.04 23.94
CA GLY A 167 -8.61 -10.81 22.82
C GLY A 167 -8.78 -10.16 21.45
N LEU A 168 -9.26 -8.91 21.36
CA LEU A 168 -9.40 -8.16 20.11
C LEU A 168 -8.64 -6.82 20.17
N HIS A 169 -8.85 -6.06 21.24
CA HIS A 169 -8.25 -4.75 21.39
C HIS A 169 -6.82 -4.91 21.91
N PHE A 170 -5.88 -5.02 20.97
CA PHE A 170 -4.45 -5.20 21.22
C PHE A 170 -3.79 -3.98 21.87
N GLY A 171 -2.71 -4.23 22.62
CA GLY A 171 -1.96 -3.20 23.33
C GLY A 171 -0.80 -2.62 22.52
N LEU A 172 0.15 -2.00 23.22
CA LEU A 172 1.32 -1.33 22.63
C LEU A 172 2.03 -2.18 21.55
N ALA A 173 2.29 -3.46 21.82
CA ALA A 173 2.97 -4.34 20.87
C ALA A 173 2.20 -4.47 19.54
N GLY A 174 0.88 -4.67 19.59
CA GLY A 174 0.04 -4.73 18.39
C GLY A 174 -0.02 -3.40 17.64
N TYR A 175 -0.05 -2.27 18.35
CA TYR A 175 0.01 -0.95 17.71
C TYR A 175 1.37 -0.63 17.10
N GLN A 176 2.47 -1.10 17.71
CA GLN A 176 3.81 -0.98 17.13
C GLN A 176 3.93 -1.81 15.85
N LEU A 177 3.38 -3.03 15.82
CA LEU A 177 3.28 -3.84 14.61
C LEU A 177 2.48 -3.12 13.52
N LEU A 178 1.26 -2.67 13.83
CA LEU A 178 0.40 -1.96 12.88
C LEU A 178 1.08 -0.69 12.33
N ALA A 179 1.72 0.11 13.19
CA ALA A 179 2.47 1.29 12.78
C ALA A 179 3.63 0.94 11.83
N SER A 180 4.33 -0.17 12.10
CA SER A 180 5.45 -0.64 11.28
C SER A 180 4.97 -1.08 9.88
N LEU A 181 3.82 -1.76 9.80
CA LEU A 181 3.20 -2.15 8.53
C LEU A 181 2.75 -0.93 7.72
N ILE A 182 2.11 0.05 8.37
CA ILE A 182 1.72 1.32 7.73
C ILE A 182 2.96 2.08 7.24
N LYS A 183 4.01 2.17 8.06
CA LYS A 183 5.30 2.78 7.69
C LYS A 183 5.89 2.10 6.45
N GLN A 184 5.89 0.77 6.40
CA GLN A 184 6.35 0.04 5.22
C GLN A 184 5.54 0.42 3.97
N GLN A 185 4.22 0.56 4.08
CA GLN A 185 3.39 1.01 2.96
C GLN A 185 3.66 2.46 2.55
N LEU A 186 3.97 3.34 3.49
CA LEU A 186 4.34 4.72 3.19
C LEU A 186 5.70 4.78 2.47
N LEU A 187 6.69 4.04 2.96
CA LEU A 187 8.06 4.05 2.44
C LEU A 187 8.23 3.25 1.14
N THR A 188 7.43 2.22 0.90
CA THR A 188 7.39 1.52 -0.41
C THR A 188 6.81 2.40 -1.52
N THR A 189 6.03 3.43 -1.18
CA THR A 189 5.64 4.50 -2.13
C THR A 189 6.79 5.49 -2.37
N SER A 190 7.81 5.46 -1.51
CA SER A 190 8.97 6.36 -1.51
C SER A 190 10.27 5.71 -1.99
N SER A 191 10.31 4.39 -2.22
CA SER A 191 11.47 3.73 -2.82
C SER A 191 11.37 3.69 -4.34
N LEU A 192 11.15 4.85 -4.97
CA LEU A 192 11.82 5.05 -6.25
C LEU A 192 13.30 5.06 -5.89
N ILE A 193 14.05 4.01 -6.25
CA ILE A 193 15.51 4.13 -6.19
C ILE A 193 15.84 5.37 -7.00
N SER A 194 16.44 6.37 -6.35
CA SER A 194 16.92 7.56 -7.05
C SER A 194 17.99 7.09 -8.03
N VAL A 195 17.70 7.22 -9.32
CA VAL A 195 18.63 6.97 -10.40
C VAL A 195 18.97 8.28 -11.07
N SER A 196 20.22 8.45 -11.48
CA SER A 196 20.57 9.51 -12.41
C SER A 196 20.21 9.04 -13.82
N ILE A 197 19.52 9.89 -14.58
CA ILE A 197 19.16 9.62 -15.97
C ILE A 197 19.88 10.62 -16.86
N ALA A 198 20.55 10.13 -17.88
CA ALA A 198 21.26 10.95 -18.86
C ALA A 198 21.20 10.31 -20.25
N SER A 199 21.37 11.15 -21.28
CA SER A 199 21.58 10.67 -22.65
C SER A 199 22.81 9.76 -22.69
N TYR A 200 22.62 8.53 -23.17
CA TYR A 200 23.66 7.53 -23.25
C TYR A 200 23.32 6.55 -24.37
N ARG A 201 24.17 6.52 -25.40
CA ARG A 201 24.03 5.55 -26.50
C ARG A 201 24.76 4.25 -26.09
N PRO A 202 24.11 3.08 -26.14
CA PRO A 202 24.77 1.78 -25.92
C PRO A 202 26.06 1.64 -26.73
N GLN A 203 27.12 1.16 -26.10
CA GLN A 203 28.44 0.97 -26.72
C GLN A 203 29.08 -0.38 -26.39
N THR A 204 28.73 -0.98 -25.26
CA THR A 204 29.35 -2.20 -24.75
C THR A 204 28.44 -3.42 -24.91
N ASP A 205 29.02 -4.62 -24.94
CA ASP A 205 28.25 -5.87 -24.97
C ASP A 205 27.25 -5.96 -23.81
N ASN A 206 27.62 -5.46 -22.63
CA ASN A 206 26.73 -5.41 -21.46
C ASN A 206 25.51 -4.51 -21.68
N ASP A 207 25.66 -3.40 -22.40
CA ASP A 207 24.52 -2.52 -22.74
C ASP A 207 23.55 -3.24 -23.68
N PHE A 208 24.09 -3.93 -24.71
CA PHE A 208 23.27 -4.69 -25.65
C PHE A 208 22.62 -5.92 -24.99
N GLN A 209 23.31 -6.60 -24.07
CA GLN A 209 22.71 -7.68 -23.26
C GLN A 209 21.51 -7.19 -22.45
N LEU A 210 21.57 -5.97 -21.91
CA LEU A 210 20.43 -5.39 -21.20
C LEU A 210 19.24 -5.13 -22.14
N LEU A 211 19.47 -4.57 -23.33
CA LEU A 211 18.41 -4.33 -24.32
C LEU A 211 17.81 -5.63 -24.87
N LEU A 212 18.64 -6.67 -25.03
CA LEU A 212 18.24 -8.02 -25.44
C LEU A 212 17.22 -8.66 -24.47
N ALA A 213 17.19 -8.21 -23.22
CA ALA A 213 16.21 -8.69 -22.24
C ALA A 213 14.77 -8.23 -22.51
N ALA A 214 14.57 -7.21 -23.36
CA ALA A 214 13.26 -6.69 -23.74
C ALA A 214 12.92 -6.96 -25.23
N ASP A 215 13.93 -7.07 -26.09
CA ASP A 215 13.78 -7.39 -27.51
C ASP A 215 14.88 -8.39 -27.93
N PRO A 216 14.53 -9.63 -28.33
CA PRO A 216 15.54 -10.64 -28.69
C PRO A 216 16.24 -10.38 -30.04
N ASP A 217 15.77 -9.44 -30.87
CA ASP A 217 16.34 -9.16 -32.19
C ASP A 217 17.48 -8.13 -32.13
N LEU A 218 18.72 -8.63 -32.13
CA LEU A 218 19.93 -7.79 -32.11
C LEU A 218 20.02 -6.83 -33.32
N SER A 219 19.49 -7.20 -34.48
CA SER A 219 19.53 -6.35 -35.67
C SER A 219 18.60 -5.15 -35.53
N GLN A 220 17.39 -5.39 -35.03
CA GLN A 220 16.45 -4.32 -34.63
C GLN A 220 17.06 -3.43 -33.55
N ILE A 221 17.65 -4.03 -32.51
CA ILE A 221 18.33 -3.29 -31.45
C ILE A 221 19.37 -2.33 -32.03
N LYS A 222 20.27 -2.83 -32.86
CA LYS A 222 21.30 -1.99 -33.50
C LYS A 222 20.69 -0.87 -34.32
N TYR A 223 19.61 -1.15 -35.05
CA TYR A 223 18.91 -0.15 -35.86
C TYR A 223 18.35 1.00 -35.00
N TYR A 224 17.55 0.70 -33.98
CA TYR A 224 16.98 1.77 -33.17
C TYR A 224 17.99 2.41 -32.21
N VAL A 225 19.04 1.70 -31.81
CA VAL A 225 20.14 2.30 -31.05
C VAL A 225 20.91 3.30 -31.90
N ALA A 226 21.04 3.08 -33.22
CA ALA A 226 21.69 4.02 -34.13
C ALA A 226 20.81 5.25 -34.44
N ASN A 227 19.49 5.07 -34.57
CA ASN A 227 18.59 6.11 -35.06
C ASN A 227 17.76 6.80 -33.96
N GLY A 228 17.61 6.19 -32.79
CA GLY A 228 16.77 6.67 -31.69
C GLY A 228 17.52 7.52 -30.65
N ASN A 229 16.74 8.12 -29.75
CA ASN A 229 17.24 8.76 -28.54
C ASN A 229 17.39 7.71 -27.43
N CYS A 230 18.60 7.60 -26.87
CA CYS A 230 18.92 6.61 -25.86
C CYS A 230 19.22 7.28 -24.52
N PHE A 231 18.63 6.77 -23.44
CA PHE A 231 18.89 7.23 -22.07
C PHE A 231 19.23 6.05 -21.17
N ALA A 232 20.14 6.28 -20.23
CA ALA A 232 20.53 5.29 -19.23
C ALA A 232 20.17 5.78 -17.82
N ALA A 233 19.63 4.87 -17.02
CA ALA A 233 19.45 5.03 -15.59
C ALA A 233 20.65 4.40 -14.84
N ARG A 234 21.29 5.16 -13.96
CA ARG A 234 22.39 4.70 -13.11
C ARG A 234 22.07 4.84 -11.63
N ASN A 235 22.50 3.87 -10.82
CA ASN A 235 22.33 3.95 -9.36
C ASN A 235 23.35 4.92 -8.71
N GLN A 236 23.33 5.03 -7.38
CA GLN A 236 24.23 5.91 -6.62
C GLN A 236 25.71 5.52 -6.75
N GLN A 237 26.01 4.25 -7.06
CA GLN A 237 27.35 3.75 -7.37
C GLN A 237 27.72 3.92 -8.85
N ASN A 238 26.94 4.68 -9.62
CA ASN A 238 27.10 4.93 -11.06
C ASN A 238 26.99 3.67 -11.95
N GLN A 239 26.41 2.59 -11.44
CA GLN A 239 26.20 1.35 -12.19
C GLN A 239 24.94 1.46 -13.06
N LEU A 240 25.03 0.95 -14.29
CA LEU A 240 23.88 0.89 -15.20
C LEU A 240 22.81 -0.07 -14.66
N VAL A 241 21.61 0.45 -14.43
CA VAL A 241 20.48 -0.32 -13.90
C VAL A 241 19.28 -0.38 -14.84
N GLY A 242 19.22 0.50 -15.84
CA GLY A 242 18.18 0.46 -16.86
C GLY A 242 18.50 1.34 -18.06
N MET A 243 17.83 1.08 -19.18
CA MET A 243 17.95 1.84 -20.42
C MET A 243 16.58 1.98 -21.08
N ILE A 244 16.40 3.10 -21.78
CA ILE A 244 15.26 3.31 -22.68
C ILE A 244 15.77 3.84 -24.02
N VAL A 245 15.23 3.31 -25.10
CA VAL A 245 15.43 3.83 -26.45
C VAL A 245 14.09 4.26 -27.00
N ILE A 246 14.02 5.51 -27.46
CA ILE A 246 12.78 6.09 -27.98
C ILE A 246 12.98 6.66 -29.39
N ASN A 247 11.91 6.61 -30.19
CA ASN A 247 11.79 7.40 -31.41
C ASN A 247 10.96 8.65 -31.12
N LYS A 248 11.49 9.84 -31.40
CA LYS A 248 10.72 11.07 -31.23
C LYS A 248 9.84 11.30 -32.46
N LEU A 249 8.53 11.19 -32.29
CA LEU A 249 7.55 11.38 -33.38
C LEU A 249 7.19 12.87 -33.54
N THR A 250 6.96 13.56 -32.43
CA THR A 250 6.61 14.99 -32.41
C THR A 250 7.25 15.70 -31.21
N LYS A 251 6.91 16.98 -30.98
CA LYS A 251 7.34 17.69 -29.76
C LYS A 251 6.72 17.12 -28.48
N SER A 252 5.56 16.45 -28.56
CA SER A 252 4.81 15.94 -27.42
C SER A 252 4.60 14.42 -27.43
N GLN A 253 5.10 13.71 -28.45
CA GLN A 253 4.94 12.26 -28.59
C GLN A 253 6.27 11.60 -28.91
N ALA A 254 6.52 10.48 -28.24
CA ALA A 254 7.61 9.57 -28.53
C ALA A 254 7.11 8.13 -28.44
N GLU A 255 7.70 7.26 -29.24
CA GLU A 255 7.48 5.82 -29.22
C GLU A 255 8.62 5.15 -28.45
N ILE A 256 8.29 4.22 -27.56
CA ILE A 256 9.28 3.43 -26.85
C ILE A 256 9.65 2.24 -27.75
N LEU A 257 10.90 2.23 -28.21
CA LEU A 257 11.43 1.15 -29.04
C LEU A 257 12.00 0.02 -28.16
N ASN A 258 12.57 0.37 -27.01
CA ASN A 258 13.04 -0.57 -26.01
C ASN A 258 13.04 0.05 -24.61
N LEU A 259 12.69 -0.74 -23.59
CA LEU A 259 12.82 -0.36 -22.19
C LEU A 259 13.24 -1.58 -21.37
N SER A 260 14.45 -1.52 -20.81
CA SER A 260 15.04 -2.61 -20.04
C SER A 260 15.53 -2.15 -18.68
N VAL A 261 15.34 -2.99 -17.66
CA VAL A 261 15.86 -2.81 -16.30
C VAL A 261 16.48 -4.12 -15.85
N ILE A 262 17.67 -4.06 -15.22
CA ILE A 262 18.38 -5.26 -14.77
C ILE A 262 17.50 -6.06 -13.79
N PRO A 263 17.51 -7.41 -13.84
CA PRO A 263 16.58 -8.24 -13.06
C PRO A 263 16.54 -7.90 -11.56
N SER A 264 17.71 -7.66 -10.95
CA SER A 264 17.84 -7.34 -9.52
C SER A 264 17.24 -6.00 -9.10
N GLN A 265 16.88 -5.14 -10.05
CA GLN A 265 16.31 -3.80 -9.80
C GLN A 265 14.90 -3.61 -10.40
N ARG A 266 14.28 -4.68 -10.91
CA ARG A 266 12.90 -4.64 -11.42
C ARG A 266 11.89 -4.43 -10.28
N SER A 267 10.71 -3.93 -10.64
CA SER A 267 9.62 -3.60 -9.70
C SER A 267 9.97 -2.53 -8.64
N ARG A 268 11.06 -1.78 -8.85
CA ARG A 268 11.49 -0.65 -8.00
C ARG A 268 11.24 0.73 -8.62
N GLY A 269 10.41 0.77 -9.66
CA GLY A 269 9.98 2.01 -10.32
C GLY A 269 11.00 2.70 -11.24
N ILE A 270 12.15 2.10 -11.52
CA ILE A 270 13.18 2.65 -12.44
C ILE A 270 12.61 2.85 -13.85
N GLY A 271 11.85 1.89 -14.39
CA GLY A 271 11.21 2.03 -15.71
C GLY A 271 10.25 3.22 -15.78
N ARG A 272 9.53 3.50 -14.69
CA ARG A 272 8.65 4.67 -14.60
C ARG A 272 9.42 5.98 -14.57
N GLN A 273 10.63 6.00 -14.00
CA GLN A 273 11.50 7.17 -14.03
C GLN A 273 12.06 7.40 -15.44
N LEU A 274 12.48 6.34 -16.15
CA LEU A 274 12.94 6.41 -17.54
C LEU A 274 11.87 6.94 -18.50
N ILE A 275 10.60 6.55 -18.31
CA ILE A 275 9.48 7.04 -19.15
C ILE A 275 9.17 8.53 -18.89
N LYS A 276 9.49 9.05 -17.69
CA LYS A 276 9.18 10.43 -17.29
C LYS A 276 10.26 11.45 -17.66
N TYR A 277 11.47 10.99 -17.98
CA TYR A 277 12.60 11.84 -18.36
C TYR A 277 12.43 12.34 -19.80
#